data_AF-A0AAJ0PXD4-F1
#
_entry.id   AF-A0AAJ0PXD4-F1
#
_cell.length_a   1.000
_cell.length_b   1.000
_cell.length_c   1.000
_cell.angle_alpha   90.00
_cell.angle_beta   90.00
_cell.angle_gamma   90.00
#
_symmetry.space_group_name_H-M   'P 1'
#
loop_
_entity.id
_entity.type
_entity.pdbx_description
1 polymer ?
#
loop_
_entity_poly.entity_id
_entity_poly.type
_entity_poly.pdbx_seq_one_letter_code
_entity_poly.pdbx_strand_id
1 'polypeptide(L)'
;MRNNQPVTQHEFDYPDDATLMSTTDPHGRITYANATFVHVSGYSSDEIVGEAHNVVRHPDMPREAFADMWATLKRGEPWTALVKNRRKNGDHYWVRANAVPVIRAGQTQGYMSVRTKPARGEIAAAEALYRGLREGRAGSRRFHKGLIVRTGLLRVGSLLQTMSVRARVHLPIVALTPAVVGVAWAAGVTGAPLAQLAGATLGGAALAAWWLDAQIARPLRTLRRQALDVATGSSRQGVNMNRTDEIGMTLRTINQLGLMFRWLIDDVSEQVLTVQRAINEIAQGNNDLSARTEQAATSVQQTAASMAQMTATVSSNAETATQANRLSESASHAAERGGQAVREVVSTMGEITESSRRISEIIGVIDGIAFQTNILALNAAVEAARAGEQGRGFAVVAGEVRALAQRSANAAKEIKTLIGASVERVDSGAQTVDCAGRTMDEIVSQVKRVSDLIAEISASTSEQRAGVAQVDDAVVHLDNITQQNAALVEESAAASESLRQQATMLVDAVGVFR
;
A
#
# COMPACT_ATOMS: atom_id res chain seq x y z
N MET A 1 -47.13 -15.38 -12.48
CA MET A 1 -46.32 -14.15 -12.44
C MET A 1 -45.88 -13.94 -11.01
N ARG A 2 -44.60 -13.69 -10.76
CA ARG A 2 -44.13 -13.35 -9.40
C ARG A 2 -44.71 -11.99 -9.01
N ASN A 3 -45.30 -11.92 -7.82
CA ASN A 3 -45.79 -10.69 -7.21
C ASN A 3 -44.72 -10.24 -6.22
N ASN A 4 -43.80 -9.36 -6.65
CA ASN A 4 -42.74 -8.93 -5.75
C ASN A 4 -43.25 -7.73 -4.93
N GLN A 5 -43.20 -7.88 -3.61
CA GLN A 5 -43.57 -6.91 -2.58
C GLN A 5 -42.31 -6.24 -2.02
N PRO A 6 -42.41 -5.04 -1.41
CA PRO A 6 -43.60 -4.20 -1.23
C PRO A 6 -44.04 -3.51 -2.53
N VAL A 7 -45.29 -3.04 -2.61
CA VAL A 7 -45.83 -2.24 -3.73
C VAL A 7 -46.62 -1.06 -3.18
N THR A 8 -46.27 0.16 -3.60
CA THR A 8 -47.01 1.39 -3.30
C THR A 8 -47.54 1.99 -4.62
N GLN A 9 -48.50 2.91 -4.53
CA GLN A 9 -49.00 3.66 -5.68
C GLN A 9 -48.39 5.07 -5.77
N HIS A 10 -47.28 5.31 -5.06
CA HIS A 10 -46.53 6.55 -5.18
C HIS A 10 -45.62 6.48 -6.41
N GLU A 11 -45.74 7.46 -7.30
CA GLU A 11 -44.87 7.61 -8.46
C GLU A 11 -43.60 8.37 -8.06
N PHE A 12 -42.44 7.79 -8.37
CA PHE A 12 -41.14 8.43 -8.26
C PHE A 12 -40.82 9.15 -9.57
N ASP A 13 -40.73 10.48 -9.50
CA ASP A 13 -40.29 11.31 -10.62
C ASP A 13 -38.76 11.37 -10.68
N TYR A 14 -38.20 11.36 -11.88
CA TYR A 14 -36.76 11.41 -12.14
C TYR A 14 -36.47 12.35 -13.32
N PRO A 15 -35.22 12.81 -13.53
CA PRO A 15 -34.92 13.82 -14.55
C PRO A 15 -35.32 13.42 -15.98
N ASP A 16 -35.75 14.39 -16.80
CA ASP A 16 -36.25 14.15 -18.16
C ASP A 16 -35.15 13.69 -19.14
N ASP A 17 -33.90 14.05 -18.86
CA ASP A 17 -32.70 13.68 -19.60
C ASP A 17 -32.07 12.34 -19.14
N ALA A 18 -32.60 11.76 -18.06
CA ALA A 18 -32.12 10.50 -17.52
C ALA A 18 -32.31 9.35 -18.51
N THR A 19 -31.20 8.69 -18.85
CA THR A 19 -31.18 7.50 -19.70
C THR A 19 -30.91 6.27 -18.85
N LEU A 20 -31.91 5.41 -18.73
CA LEU A 20 -31.84 4.21 -17.92
C LEU A 20 -31.47 3.02 -18.81
N MET A 21 -30.33 2.37 -18.56
CA MET A 21 -29.88 1.25 -19.39
C MET A 21 -29.65 -0.03 -18.58
N SER A 22 -30.07 -1.16 -19.15
CA SER A 22 -29.67 -2.48 -18.68
C SER A 22 -29.47 -3.45 -19.83
N THR A 23 -28.54 -4.40 -19.67
CA THR A 23 -28.41 -5.57 -20.54
C THR A 23 -28.76 -6.83 -19.77
N THR A 24 -29.20 -7.85 -20.48
CA THR A 24 -29.49 -9.17 -19.93
C THR A 24 -28.82 -10.26 -20.75
N ASP A 25 -28.64 -11.42 -20.14
CA ASP A 25 -28.34 -12.68 -20.83
C ASP A 25 -29.55 -13.16 -21.68
N PRO A 26 -29.43 -14.28 -22.43
CA PRO A 26 -30.53 -14.84 -23.22
C PRO A 26 -31.72 -15.32 -22.38
N HIS A 27 -31.52 -15.54 -21.07
CA HIS A 27 -32.54 -15.99 -20.13
C HIS A 27 -33.26 -14.82 -19.44
N GLY A 28 -32.83 -13.58 -19.68
CA GLY A 28 -33.41 -12.37 -19.10
C GLY A 28 -32.88 -12.01 -17.70
N ARG A 29 -31.71 -12.53 -17.30
CA ARG A 29 -30.99 -12.10 -16.10
C ARG A 29 -30.13 -10.89 -16.41
N ILE A 30 -30.18 -9.88 -15.55
CA ILE A 30 -29.46 -8.61 -15.76
C ILE A 30 -27.95 -8.88 -15.68
N THR A 31 -27.23 -8.52 -16.72
CA THR A 31 -25.76 -8.64 -16.78
C THR A 31 -25.07 -7.30 -16.51
N TYR A 32 -25.76 -6.19 -16.77
CA TYR A 32 -25.26 -4.85 -16.50
C TYR A 32 -26.44 -3.89 -16.34
N ALA A 33 -26.28 -2.89 -15.48
CA ALA A 33 -27.17 -1.76 -15.33
C ALA A 33 -26.34 -0.49 -15.06
N ASN A 34 -26.68 0.62 -15.71
CA ASN A 34 -25.97 1.87 -15.49
C ASN A 34 -26.36 2.53 -14.15
N ALA A 35 -25.53 3.46 -13.66
CA ALA A 35 -25.74 4.15 -12.38
C ALA A 35 -27.13 4.80 -12.27
N THR A 36 -27.62 5.40 -13.36
CA THR A 36 -28.97 6.01 -13.41
C THR A 36 -30.07 4.96 -13.19
N PHE A 37 -29.97 3.77 -13.79
CA PHE A 37 -30.93 2.70 -13.58
C PHE A 37 -30.90 2.16 -12.15
N VAL A 38 -29.69 2.00 -11.57
CA VAL A 38 -29.49 1.60 -10.17
C VAL A 38 -30.17 2.63 -9.23
N HIS A 39 -29.89 3.92 -9.42
CA HIS A 39 -30.49 4.99 -8.62
C HIS A 39 -32.02 5.06 -8.74
N VAL A 40 -32.55 5.05 -9.97
CA VAL A 40 -34.01 5.16 -10.19
C VAL A 40 -34.73 3.88 -9.74
N SER A 41 -34.13 2.70 -9.85
CA SER A 41 -34.74 1.46 -9.34
C SER A 41 -34.62 1.31 -7.81
N GLY A 42 -33.63 1.95 -7.19
CA GLY A 42 -33.37 1.89 -5.75
C GLY A 42 -32.74 0.58 -5.28
N TYR A 43 -32.32 -0.30 -6.19
CA TYR A 43 -31.47 -1.45 -5.88
C TYR A 43 -30.01 -1.05 -5.99
N SER A 44 -29.12 -1.67 -5.23
CA SER A 44 -27.68 -1.54 -5.50
C SER A 44 -27.29 -2.35 -6.74
N SER A 45 -26.10 -2.08 -7.31
CA SER A 45 -25.57 -2.85 -8.44
C SER A 45 -25.48 -4.34 -8.12
N ASP A 46 -24.98 -4.68 -6.92
CA ASP A 46 -24.80 -6.06 -6.49
C ASP A 46 -26.12 -6.80 -6.26
N GLU A 47 -27.19 -6.07 -5.92
CA GLU A 47 -28.53 -6.65 -5.73
C GLU A 47 -29.26 -6.90 -7.06
N ILE A 48 -28.95 -6.15 -8.11
CA ILE A 48 -29.71 -6.18 -9.36
C ILE A 48 -29.02 -6.97 -10.47
N VAL A 49 -27.69 -7.04 -10.46
CA VAL A 49 -26.91 -7.85 -11.41
C VAL A 49 -27.05 -9.34 -11.04
N GLY A 50 -27.24 -10.20 -12.04
CA GLY A 50 -27.52 -11.63 -11.88
C GLY A 50 -28.99 -11.95 -11.63
N GLU A 51 -29.78 -10.98 -11.16
CA GLU A 51 -31.21 -11.15 -10.92
C GLU A 51 -32.03 -11.14 -12.22
N ALA A 52 -33.20 -11.78 -12.17
CA ALA A 52 -34.12 -11.76 -13.28
C ALA A 52 -34.66 -10.33 -13.49
N HIS A 53 -34.72 -9.86 -14.75
CA HIS A 53 -35.17 -8.49 -15.06
C HIS A 53 -36.58 -8.17 -14.52
N ASN A 54 -37.41 -9.19 -14.29
CA ASN A 54 -38.71 -9.05 -13.65
C ASN A 54 -38.68 -8.56 -12.19
N VAL A 55 -37.50 -8.41 -11.56
CA VAL A 55 -37.36 -7.86 -10.21
C VAL A 55 -37.92 -6.44 -10.12
N VAL A 56 -37.71 -5.60 -11.14
CA VAL A 56 -38.24 -4.23 -11.24
C VAL A 56 -39.64 -4.15 -11.83
N ARG A 57 -40.34 -5.28 -12.03
CA ARG A 57 -41.66 -5.27 -12.65
C ARG A 57 -42.75 -4.82 -11.67
N HIS A 58 -43.58 -3.87 -12.08
CA HIS A 58 -44.78 -3.52 -11.33
C HIS A 58 -45.93 -4.53 -11.57
N PRO A 59 -46.71 -4.94 -10.55
CA PRO A 59 -47.83 -5.88 -10.71
C PRO A 59 -48.95 -5.35 -11.61
N ASP A 60 -49.15 -4.03 -11.65
CA ASP A 60 -50.13 -3.39 -12.55
C ASP A 60 -49.79 -3.54 -14.05
N MET A 61 -48.59 -4.02 -14.42
CA MET A 61 -48.31 -4.24 -15.83
C MET A 61 -49.04 -5.48 -16.38
N PRO A 62 -49.86 -5.33 -17.46
CA PRO A 62 -50.60 -6.43 -18.07
C PRO A 62 -49.69 -7.60 -18.45
N ARG A 63 -50.24 -8.83 -18.40
CA ARG A 63 -49.46 -10.03 -18.72
C ARG A 63 -49.07 -10.08 -20.19
N GLU A 64 -49.99 -9.61 -21.01
CA GLU A 64 -49.97 -9.53 -22.46
C GLU A 64 -48.85 -8.63 -22.97
N ALA A 65 -48.52 -7.55 -22.25
CA ALA A 65 -47.46 -6.61 -22.62
C ALA A 65 -46.10 -7.31 -22.72
N PHE A 66 -45.76 -8.13 -21.71
CA PHE A 66 -44.49 -8.85 -21.69
C PHE A 66 -44.49 -10.08 -22.60
N ALA A 67 -45.65 -10.73 -22.78
CA ALA A 67 -45.78 -11.81 -23.75
C ALA A 67 -45.51 -11.30 -25.18
N ASP A 68 -46.05 -10.12 -25.51
CA ASP A 68 -45.78 -9.44 -26.79
C ASP A 68 -44.31 -8.98 -26.91
N MET A 69 -43.73 -8.45 -25.84
CA MET A 69 -42.31 -8.09 -25.78
C MET A 69 -41.42 -9.28 -26.14
N TRP A 70 -41.54 -10.39 -25.40
CA TRP A 70 -40.72 -11.57 -25.63
C TRP A 70 -40.98 -12.20 -27.01
N ALA A 71 -42.22 -12.22 -27.49
CA ALA A 71 -42.53 -12.71 -28.82
C ALA A 71 -41.90 -11.85 -29.93
N THR A 72 -41.78 -10.54 -29.70
CA THR A 72 -41.16 -9.61 -30.65
C THR A 72 -39.64 -9.74 -30.64
N LEU A 73 -39.03 -9.71 -29.44
CA LEU A 73 -37.57 -9.80 -29.28
C LEU A 73 -37.01 -11.14 -29.77
N LYS A 74 -37.70 -12.26 -29.51
CA LYS A 74 -37.29 -13.59 -30.00
C LYS A 74 -37.34 -13.73 -31.53
N ARG A 75 -38.05 -12.84 -32.23
CA ARG A 75 -38.05 -12.76 -33.70
C ARG A 75 -36.93 -11.88 -34.26
N GLY A 76 -36.05 -11.34 -33.41
CA GLY A 76 -35.00 -10.42 -33.86
C GLY A 76 -35.48 -8.98 -34.03
N GLU A 77 -36.71 -8.66 -33.60
CA GLU A 77 -37.33 -7.35 -33.83
C GLU A 77 -37.23 -6.43 -32.60
N PRO A 78 -37.09 -5.10 -32.77
CA PRO A 78 -37.14 -4.15 -31.67
C PRO A 78 -38.54 -4.06 -31.07
N TRP A 79 -38.62 -3.90 -29.75
CA TRP A 79 -39.87 -3.69 -29.04
C TRP A 79 -39.86 -2.36 -28.28
N THR A 80 -40.94 -1.58 -28.40
CA THR A 80 -41.09 -0.31 -27.71
C THR A 80 -42.49 -0.20 -27.11
N ALA A 81 -42.59 0.03 -25.79
CA ALA A 81 -43.84 0.38 -25.13
C ALA A 81 -43.59 1.15 -23.82
N LEU A 82 -44.66 1.71 -23.24
CA LEU A 82 -44.61 2.25 -21.89
C LEU A 82 -44.64 1.09 -20.88
N VAL A 83 -43.76 1.17 -19.88
CA VAL A 83 -43.65 0.16 -18.83
C VAL A 83 -43.66 0.86 -17.48
N LYS A 84 -44.57 0.42 -16.60
CA LYS A 84 -44.57 0.75 -15.18
C LYS A 84 -43.62 -0.20 -14.46
N ASN A 85 -42.54 0.33 -13.93
CA ASN A 85 -41.57 -0.40 -13.12
C ASN A 85 -41.79 -0.11 -11.64
N ARG A 86 -41.30 -1.02 -10.80
CA ARG A 86 -41.32 -0.94 -9.34
C ARG A 86 -39.91 -0.70 -8.83
N ARG A 87 -39.78 0.21 -7.88
CA ARG A 87 -38.58 0.44 -7.09
C ARG A 87 -38.45 -0.58 -5.97
N LYS A 88 -37.28 -0.65 -5.33
CA LYS A 88 -37.03 -1.52 -4.17
C LYS A 88 -37.96 -1.23 -2.99
N ASN A 89 -38.23 0.05 -2.71
CA ASN A 89 -39.12 0.49 -1.62
C ASN A 89 -40.62 0.29 -1.91
N GLY A 90 -40.97 -0.17 -3.11
CA GLY A 90 -42.34 -0.44 -3.55
C GLY A 90 -42.97 0.66 -4.41
N ASP A 91 -42.40 1.87 -4.44
CA ASP A 91 -42.84 2.94 -5.34
C ASP A 91 -42.70 2.53 -6.81
N HIS A 92 -43.25 3.33 -7.71
CA HIS A 92 -43.21 3.03 -9.14
C HIS A 92 -42.67 4.18 -9.97
N TYR A 93 -42.18 3.87 -11.16
CA TYR A 93 -41.77 4.87 -12.15
C TYR A 93 -42.14 4.38 -13.54
N TRP A 94 -42.46 5.31 -14.42
CA TRP A 94 -42.82 5.01 -15.80
C TRP A 94 -41.63 5.23 -16.72
N VAL A 95 -41.41 4.27 -17.61
CA VAL A 95 -40.39 4.37 -18.65
C VAL A 95 -41.00 4.10 -20.01
N ARG A 96 -40.49 4.75 -21.04
CA ARG A 96 -40.58 4.26 -22.42
C ARG A 96 -39.45 3.25 -22.61
N ALA A 97 -39.78 1.97 -22.53
CA ALA A 97 -38.80 0.91 -22.71
C ALA A 97 -38.61 0.63 -24.19
N ASN A 98 -37.38 0.79 -24.67
CA ASN A 98 -36.95 0.35 -26.00
C ASN A 98 -36.02 -0.84 -25.79
N ALA A 99 -36.40 -2.01 -26.28
CA ALA A 99 -35.67 -3.25 -26.10
C ALA A 99 -35.29 -3.84 -27.46
N VAL A 100 -34.06 -4.33 -27.57
CA VAL A 100 -33.52 -4.97 -28.77
C VAL A 100 -32.77 -6.25 -28.41
N PRO A 101 -32.83 -7.29 -29.25
CA PRO A 101 -31.97 -8.46 -29.10
C PRO A 101 -30.53 -8.09 -29.49
N VAL A 102 -29.56 -8.52 -28.68
CA VAL A 102 -28.14 -8.39 -28.99
C VAL A 102 -27.72 -9.65 -29.73
N ILE A 103 -27.43 -9.51 -31.02
CA ILE A 103 -27.08 -10.64 -31.90
C ILE A 103 -25.58 -10.59 -32.19
N ARG A 104 -24.85 -11.68 -31.93
CA ARG A 104 -23.44 -11.85 -32.31
C ARG A 104 -23.27 -13.23 -32.96
N ALA A 105 -22.52 -13.29 -34.06
CA ALA A 105 -22.32 -14.52 -34.83
C ALA A 105 -23.64 -15.25 -35.19
N GLY A 106 -24.71 -14.48 -35.45
CA GLY A 106 -26.04 -15.02 -35.78
C GLY A 106 -26.84 -15.57 -34.59
N GLN A 107 -26.32 -15.53 -33.37
CA GLN A 107 -27.01 -15.99 -32.15
C GLN A 107 -27.38 -14.83 -31.23
N THR A 108 -28.54 -14.91 -30.58
CA THR A 108 -28.96 -13.94 -29.57
C THR A 108 -28.17 -14.18 -28.28
N GLN A 109 -27.26 -13.26 -27.97
CA GLN A 109 -26.44 -13.29 -26.75
C GLN A 109 -27.14 -12.67 -25.54
N GLY A 110 -28.25 -11.97 -25.77
CA GLY A 110 -28.94 -11.27 -24.71
C GLY A 110 -29.89 -10.22 -25.23
N TYR A 111 -30.39 -9.40 -24.33
CA TYR A 111 -31.28 -8.29 -24.67
C TYR A 111 -30.77 -7.01 -24.03
N MET A 112 -30.87 -5.92 -24.77
CA MET A 112 -30.52 -4.59 -24.27
C MET A 112 -31.76 -3.74 -24.24
N SER A 113 -31.93 -2.99 -23.16
CA SER A 113 -33.02 -2.03 -23.06
C SER A 113 -32.52 -0.67 -22.59
N VAL A 114 -32.85 0.34 -23.39
CA VAL A 114 -32.62 1.75 -23.08
C VAL A 114 -33.98 2.41 -22.87
N ARG A 115 -34.08 3.19 -21.81
CA ARG A 115 -35.34 3.71 -21.29
C ARG A 115 -35.25 5.21 -21.10
N THR A 116 -36.27 5.90 -21.61
CA THR A 116 -36.43 7.34 -21.45
C THR A 116 -37.71 7.64 -20.67
N LYS A 117 -37.80 8.84 -20.10
CA LYS A 117 -39.01 9.28 -19.41
C LYS A 117 -40.13 9.57 -20.42
N PRO A 118 -41.33 8.96 -20.28
CA PRO A 118 -42.48 9.26 -21.13
C PRO A 118 -43.18 10.55 -20.68
N ALA A 119 -43.90 11.20 -21.60
CA ALA A 119 -44.68 12.38 -21.25
C ALA A 119 -45.88 12.01 -20.35
N ARG A 120 -46.27 12.91 -19.44
CA ARG A 120 -47.36 12.71 -18.47
C ARG A 120 -48.70 12.30 -19.11
N GLY A 121 -49.03 12.90 -20.26
CA GLY A 121 -50.24 12.54 -21.01
C GLY A 121 -50.22 11.11 -21.55
N GLU A 122 -49.05 10.60 -21.94
CA GLU A 122 -48.89 9.22 -22.42
C GLU A 122 -49.01 8.22 -21.27
N ILE A 123 -48.49 8.56 -20.09
CA ILE A 123 -48.63 7.77 -18.87
C ILE A 123 -50.10 7.58 -18.52
N ALA A 124 -50.87 8.68 -18.44
CA ALA A 124 -52.30 8.63 -18.10
C ALA A 124 -53.10 7.77 -19.10
N ALA A 125 -52.82 7.92 -20.40
CA ALA A 125 -53.46 7.12 -21.45
C ALA A 125 -53.10 5.62 -21.34
N ALA A 126 -51.83 5.31 -21.10
CA ALA A 126 -51.37 3.94 -20.92
C ALA A 126 -51.94 3.30 -19.65
N GLU A 127 -52.01 4.03 -18.55
CA GLU A 127 -52.54 3.53 -17.28
C GLU A 127 -54.02 3.17 -17.39
N ALA A 128 -54.84 4.05 -17.97
CA ALA A 128 -56.26 3.78 -18.21
C ALA A 128 -56.46 2.53 -19.08
N LEU A 129 -55.64 2.37 -20.12
CA LEU A 129 -55.69 1.23 -21.02
C LEU A 129 -55.24 -0.07 -20.32
N TYR A 130 -54.16 -0.02 -19.54
CA TYR A 130 -53.63 -1.17 -18.82
C TYR A 130 -54.59 -1.63 -17.72
N ARG A 131 -55.27 -0.69 -17.05
CA ARG A 131 -56.34 -0.98 -16.10
C ARG A 131 -57.48 -1.75 -16.78
N GLY A 132 -57.94 -1.27 -17.94
CA GLY A 132 -58.97 -1.97 -18.73
C GLY A 132 -58.55 -3.38 -19.19
N LEU A 133 -57.27 -3.59 -19.53
CA LEU A 133 -56.72 -4.92 -19.84
C LEU A 133 -56.70 -5.85 -18.62
N ARG A 134 -56.27 -5.36 -17.46
CA ARG A 134 -56.24 -6.14 -16.21
C ARG A 134 -57.63 -6.57 -15.75
N GLU A 135 -58.62 -5.69 -15.90
CA GLU A 135 -60.01 -5.93 -15.50
C GLU A 135 -60.79 -6.78 -16.52
N GLY A 136 -60.16 -7.26 -17.60
CA GLY A 136 -60.84 -8.02 -18.65
C GLY A 136 -61.80 -7.19 -19.52
N ARG A 137 -61.81 -5.86 -19.35
CA ARG A 137 -62.66 -4.89 -20.09
C ARG A 137 -62.04 -4.40 -21.39
N ALA A 138 -60.92 -4.96 -21.81
CA ALA A 138 -60.20 -4.54 -23.01
C ALA A 138 -60.88 -4.88 -24.34
N GLY A 139 -61.93 -5.72 -24.32
CA GLY A 139 -62.71 -6.08 -25.49
C GLY A 139 -61.81 -6.63 -26.61
N SER A 140 -61.81 -5.96 -27.77
CA SER A 140 -61.04 -6.38 -28.94
C SER A 140 -59.59 -5.87 -28.98
N ARG A 141 -59.04 -5.30 -27.89
CA ARG A 141 -57.70 -4.68 -27.91
C ARG A 141 -56.62 -5.68 -27.48
N ARG A 142 -55.51 -5.74 -28.23
CA ARG A 142 -54.35 -6.62 -27.93
C ARG A 142 -53.04 -5.90 -28.21
N PHE A 143 -51.98 -6.27 -27.49
CA PHE A 143 -50.62 -5.88 -27.83
C PHE A 143 -50.16 -6.54 -29.14
N HIS A 144 -49.51 -5.75 -29.99
CA HIS A 144 -48.84 -6.19 -31.20
C HIS A 144 -47.58 -5.34 -31.42
N LYS A 145 -46.40 -5.95 -31.19
CA LYS A 145 -45.09 -5.31 -31.28
C LYS A 145 -45.06 -3.97 -30.53
N GLY A 146 -45.54 -3.95 -29.28
CA GLY A 146 -45.53 -2.79 -28.39
C GLY A 146 -46.67 -1.79 -28.58
N LEU A 147 -47.42 -1.84 -29.69
CA LEU A 147 -48.65 -1.05 -29.85
C LEU A 147 -49.87 -1.83 -29.36
N ILE A 148 -50.92 -1.12 -28.94
CA ILE A 148 -52.23 -1.72 -28.71
C ILE A 148 -53.10 -1.52 -29.95
N VAL A 149 -53.49 -2.63 -30.56
CA VAL A 149 -54.29 -2.67 -31.79
C VAL A 149 -55.65 -3.33 -31.55
N ARG A 150 -56.64 -2.96 -32.35
CA ARG A 150 -57.96 -3.60 -32.35
C ARG A 150 -57.93 -4.91 -33.17
N THR A 151 -58.67 -5.90 -32.72
CA THR A 151 -58.77 -7.24 -33.29
C THR A 151 -60.23 -7.60 -33.63
N GLY A 152 -60.47 -8.76 -34.25
CA GLY A 152 -61.80 -9.19 -34.68
C GLY A 152 -62.41 -8.27 -35.75
N LEU A 153 -63.73 -8.06 -35.69
CA LEU A 153 -64.47 -7.17 -36.62
C LEU A 153 -63.98 -5.71 -36.57
N LEU A 154 -63.43 -5.28 -35.44
CA LEU A 154 -62.91 -3.92 -35.25
C LEU A 154 -61.46 -3.73 -35.75
N ARG A 155 -60.85 -4.76 -36.36
CA ARG A 155 -59.46 -4.72 -36.88
C ARG A 155 -59.25 -3.65 -37.95
N VAL A 156 -60.28 -3.29 -38.70
CA VAL A 156 -60.21 -2.26 -39.75
C VAL A 156 -59.70 -0.91 -39.18
N GLY A 157 -60.05 -0.59 -37.93
CA GLY A 157 -59.58 0.63 -37.26
C GLY A 157 -58.09 0.66 -36.92
N SER A 158 -57.42 -0.49 -36.93
CA SER A 158 -55.96 -0.63 -36.70
C SER A 158 -55.20 -1.08 -37.96
N LEU A 159 -55.87 -1.10 -39.11
CA LEU A 159 -55.29 -1.59 -40.36
C LEU A 159 -54.09 -0.71 -40.78
N LEU A 160 -54.22 0.62 -40.67
CA LEU A 160 -53.12 1.55 -40.94
C LEU A 160 -51.93 1.42 -39.97
N GLN A 161 -52.08 0.75 -38.82
CA GLN A 161 -50.98 0.56 -37.86
C GLN A 161 -50.19 -0.73 -38.15
N THR A 162 -50.82 -1.73 -38.76
CA THR A 162 -50.30 -3.11 -38.91
C THR A 162 -50.07 -3.54 -40.36
N MET A 163 -50.54 -2.77 -41.32
CA MET A 163 -50.39 -3.04 -42.75
C MET A 163 -48.94 -2.87 -43.19
N SER A 164 -48.39 -3.89 -43.86
CA SER A 164 -47.02 -3.89 -44.40
C SER A 164 -46.81 -2.80 -45.46
N VAL A 165 -45.56 -2.39 -45.66
CA VAL A 165 -45.19 -1.45 -46.73
C VAL A 165 -45.59 -2.02 -48.09
N ARG A 166 -45.39 -3.34 -48.31
CA ARG A 166 -45.84 -4.03 -49.52
C ARG A 166 -47.34 -3.84 -49.76
N ALA A 167 -48.17 -4.03 -48.75
CA ALA A 167 -49.61 -3.81 -48.88
C ALA A 167 -49.94 -2.33 -49.12
N ARG A 168 -49.24 -1.37 -48.49
CA ARG A 168 -49.41 0.07 -48.76
C ARG A 168 -49.12 0.45 -50.21
N VAL A 169 -48.12 -0.18 -50.82
CA VAL A 169 -47.75 0.03 -52.23
C VAL A 169 -48.79 -0.58 -53.18
N HIS A 170 -49.24 -1.81 -52.91
CA HIS A 170 -50.13 -2.52 -53.82
C HIS A 170 -51.62 -2.18 -53.65
N LEU A 171 -52.06 -1.72 -52.49
CA LEU A 171 -53.49 -1.45 -52.22
C LEU A 171 -54.09 -0.40 -53.18
N PRO A 172 -53.42 0.73 -53.48
CA PRO A 172 -53.91 1.66 -54.50
C PRO A 172 -54.00 1.02 -55.88
N ILE A 173 -53.05 0.16 -56.25
CA ILE A 173 -53.04 -0.54 -57.56
C ILE A 173 -54.24 -1.50 -57.62
N VAL A 174 -54.43 -2.34 -56.60
CA VAL A 174 -55.53 -3.30 -56.51
C VAL A 174 -56.89 -2.61 -56.39
N ALA A 175 -56.97 -1.41 -55.83
CA ALA A 175 -58.20 -0.61 -55.77
C ALA A 175 -58.50 0.11 -57.10
N LEU A 176 -57.46 0.55 -57.82
CA LEU A 176 -57.58 1.27 -59.08
C LEU A 176 -57.98 0.34 -60.23
N THR A 177 -57.41 -0.86 -60.34
CA THR A 177 -57.63 -1.77 -61.48
C THR A 177 -59.11 -2.18 -61.66
N PRO A 178 -59.86 -2.61 -60.61
CA PRO A 178 -61.27 -2.97 -60.74
C PRO A 178 -62.17 -1.76 -60.99
N ALA A 179 -61.81 -0.57 -60.47
CA ALA A 179 -62.54 0.66 -60.73
C ALA A 179 -62.41 1.07 -62.21
N VAL A 180 -61.20 0.98 -62.76
CA VAL A 180 -60.93 1.26 -64.18
C VAL A 180 -61.61 0.22 -65.09
N VAL A 181 -61.51 -1.07 -64.75
CA VAL A 181 -62.15 -2.17 -65.51
C VAL A 181 -63.67 -2.14 -65.39
N GLY A 182 -64.22 -1.85 -64.20
CA GLY A 182 -65.66 -1.78 -63.96
C GLY A 182 -66.32 -0.58 -64.66
N VAL A 183 -65.65 0.58 -64.68
CA VAL A 183 -66.09 1.74 -65.47
C VAL A 183 -66.01 1.45 -66.97
N ALA A 184 -64.95 0.79 -67.43
CA ALA A 184 -64.83 0.39 -68.84
C ALA A 184 -65.88 -0.65 -69.26
N TRP A 185 -66.19 -1.63 -68.40
CA TRP A 185 -67.17 -2.68 -68.67
C TRP A 185 -68.61 -2.13 -68.66
N ALA A 186 -68.95 -1.28 -67.69
CA ALA A 186 -70.27 -0.64 -67.62
C ALA A 186 -70.56 0.31 -68.80
N ALA A 187 -69.52 0.81 -69.47
CA ALA A 187 -69.64 1.84 -70.50
C ALA A 187 -69.60 1.33 -71.95
N GLY A 188 -69.51 0.01 -72.21
CA GLY A 188 -69.68 -0.58 -73.55
C GLY A 188 -68.82 0.05 -74.65
N VAL A 189 -67.53 0.25 -74.38
CA VAL A 189 -66.73 1.34 -74.97
C VAL A 189 -66.57 1.30 -76.51
N THR A 190 -67.20 2.28 -77.17
CA THR A 190 -66.61 3.16 -78.22
C THR A 190 -67.12 4.61 -78.03
N GLY A 191 -66.30 5.64 -78.32
CA GLY A 191 -66.69 7.06 -78.29
C GLY A 191 -66.56 7.80 -76.93
N ALA A 192 -67.53 8.68 -76.60
CA ALA A 192 -67.58 9.54 -75.41
C ALA A 192 -67.26 8.91 -74.02
N PRO A 193 -67.42 7.59 -73.79
CA PRO A 193 -66.93 6.88 -72.60
C PRO A 193 -65.42 7.03 -72.30
N LEU A 194 -64.60 7.40 -73.30
CA LEU A 194 -63.16 7.60 -73.12
C LEU A 194 -62.80 8.73 -72.13
N ALA A 195 -63.58 9.81 -72.10
CA ALA A 195 -63.32 10.94 -71.19
C ALA A 195 -63.61 10.56 -69.73
N GLN A 196 -64.64 9.72 -69.48
CA GLN A 196 -64.96 9.22 -68.14
C GLN A 196 -63.91 8.22 -67.64
N LEU A 197 -63.42 7.35 -68.52
CA LEU A 197 -62.30 6.46 -68.23
C LEU A 197 -61.02 7.25 -67.92
N ALA A 198 -60.71 8.30 -68.70
CA ALA A 198 -59.57 9.19 -68.45
C ALA A 198 -59.68 9.96 -67.13
N GLY A 199 -60.88 10.46 -66.79
CA GLY A 199 -61.13 11.13 -65.51
C GLY A 199 -60.99 10.19 -64.31
N ALA A 200 -61.55 8.98 -64.39
CA ALA A 200 -61.45 7.97 -63.32
C ALA A 200 -60.01 7.48 -63.11
N THR A 201 -59.26 7.28 -64.20
CA THR A 201 -57.84 6.90 -64.12
C THR A 201 -56.98 8.03 -63.53
N LEU A 202 -57.16 9.28 -63.95
CA LEU A 202 -56.44 10.43 -63.39
C LEU A 202 -56.76 10.67 -61.91
N GLY A 203 -58.05 10.64 -61.54
CA GLY A 203 -58.47 10.82 -60.16
C GLY A 203 -57.96 9.72 -59.23
N GLY A 204 -58.02 8.47 -59.69
CA GLY A 204 -57.47 7.35 -58.94
C GLY A 204 -55.95 7.35 -58.86
N ALA A 205 -55.24 7.79 -59.91
CA ALA A 205 -53.79 8.01 -59.86
C ALA A 205 -53.39 9.11 -58.87
N ALA A 206 -54.14 10.22 -58.82
CA ALA A 206 -53.92 11.30 -57.85
C ALA A 206 -54.15 10.84 -56.39
N LEU A 207 -55.21 10.06 -56.15
CA LEU A 207 -55.47 9.45 -54.84
C LEU A 207 -54.38 8.44 -54.44
N ALA A 208 -53.93 7.62 -55.38
CA ALA A 208 -52.82 6.70 -55.17
C ALA A 208 -51.52 7.44 -54.84
N ALA A 209 -51.20 8.52 -55.56
CA ALA A 209 -50.03 9.36 -55.30
C ALA A 209 -50.11 10.03 -53.91
N TRP A 210 -51.26 10.60 -53.55
CA TRP A 210 -51.49 11.17 -52.22
C TRP A 210 -51.33 10.13 -51.10
N TRP A 211 -51.90 8.94 -51.30
CA TRP A 211 -51.77 7.82 -50.37
C TRP A 211 -50.32 7.37 -50.20
N LEU A 212 -49.58 7.21 -51.30
CA LEU A 212 -48.16 6.82 -51.25
C LEU A 212 -47.29 7.90 -50.61
N ASP A 213 -47.53 9.20 -50.88
CA ASP A 213 -46.82 10.28 -50.20
C ASP A 213 -47.10 10.26 -48.69
N ALA A 214 -48.37 10.13 -48.29
CA ALA A 214 -48.77 10.12 -46.89
C ALA A 214 -48.27 8.87 -46.12
N GLN A 215 -48.35 7.68 -46.72
CA GLN A 215 -48.08 6.41 -46.04
C GLN A 215 -46.63 5.91 -46.18
N ILE A 216 -45.90 6.40 -47.18
CA ILE A 216 -44.52 5.98 -47.47
C ILE A 216 -43.57 7.17 -47.49
N ALA A 217 -43.75 8.16 -48.38
CA ALA A 217 -42.75 9.20 -48.60
C ALA A 217 -42.53 10.10 -47.36
N ARG A 218 -43.60 10.61 -46.73
CA ARG A 218 -43.50 11.43 -45.52
C ARG A 218 -42.86 10.68 -44.34
N PRO A 219 -43.30 9.45 -43.99
CA PRO A 219 -42.63 8.64 -42.98
C PRO A 219 -41.15 8.35 -43.27
N LEU A 220 -40.78 8.09 -44.52
CA LEU A 220 -39.37 7.92 -44.91
C LEU A 220 -38.56 9.22 -44.73
N ARG A 221 -39.14 10.40 -45.01
CA ARG A 221 -38.48 11.68 -44.72
C ARG A 221 -38.23 11.86 -43.22
N THR A 222 -39.20 11.50 -42.37
CA THR A 222 -39.02 11.53 -40.91
C THR A 222 -37.94 10.55 -40.46
N LEU A 223 -37.94 9.33 -41.00
CA LEU A 223 -36.92 8.32 -40.71
C LEU A 223 -35.51 8.80 -41.09
N ARG A 224 -35.36 9.43 -42.27
CA ARG A 224 -34.11 10.01 -42.72
C ARG A 224 -33.64 11.14 -41.79
N ARG A 225 -34.53 12.04 -41.36
CA ARG A 225 -34.19 13.13 -40.43
C ARG A 225 -33.69 12.55 -39.10
N GLN A 226 -34.44 11.61 -38.53
CA GLN A 226 -34.02 10.97 -37.27
C GLN A 226 -32.69 10.23 -37.43
N ALA A 227 -32.44 9.54 -38.53
CA ALA A 227 -31.16 8.89 -38.80
C ALA A 227 -30.00 9.89 -38.86
N LEU A 228 -30.22 11.06 -39.48
CA LEU A 228 -29.23 12.14 -39.52
C LEU A 228 -28.99 12.74 -38.14
N ASP A 229 -30.05 13.00 -37.37
CA ASP A 229 -29.96 13.54 -36.01
C ASP A 229 -29.22 12.58 -35.05
N VAL A 230 -29.38 11.27 -35.26
CA VAL A 230 -28.61 10.24 -34.54
C VAL A 230 -27.15 10.23 -34.98
N ALA A 231 -26.89 10.32 -36.28
CA ALA A 231 -25.53 10.30 -36.82
C ALA A 231 -24.70 11.54 -36.42
N THR A 232 -25.35 12.68 -36.17
CA THR A 232 -24.70 13.92 -35.73
C THR A 232 -24.72 14.13 -34.21
N GLY A 233 -25.28 13.18 -33.44
CA GLY A 233 -25.40 13.30 -31.97
C GLY A 233 -26.45 14.31 -31.48
N SER A 234 -27.20 14.96 -32.37
CA SER A 234 -28.16 16.03 -32.00
C SER A 234 -29.45 15.49 -31.36
N SER A 235 -29.79 14.21 -31.58
CA SER A 235 -31.05 13.64 -31.13
C SER A 235 -31.09 13.41 -29.62
N ARG A 236 -31.87 14.23 -28.89
CA ARG A 236 -32.14 14.05 -27.45
C ARG A 236 -33.35 13.16 -27.15
N GLN A 237 -34.27 13.03 -28.11
CA GLN A 237 -35.50 12.27 -27.95
C GLN A 237 -35.82 11.48 -29.21
N GLY A 238 -36.26 10.23 -29.03
CA GLY A 238 -36.70 9.38 -30.14
C GLY A 238 -38.03 9.87 -30.73
N VAL A 239 -38.17 9.76 -32.05
CA VAL A 239 -39.42 10.07 -32.73
C VAL A 239 -40.36 8.87 -32.64
N ASN A 240 -41.58 9.09 -32.15
CA ASN A 240 -42.59 8.05 -32.05
C ASN A 240 -43.46 7.98 -33.33
N MET A 241 -43.63 6.78 -33.88
CA MET A 241 -44.61 6.52 -34.94
C MET A 241 -45.60 5.45 -34.50
N ASN A 242 -46.89 5.72 -34.71
CA ASN A 242 -47.99 4.81 -34.40
C ASN A 242 -48.18 3.75 -35.53
N ARG A 243 -47.12 3.00 -35.85
CA ARG A 243 -47.11 1.92 -36.85
C ARG A 243 -46.09 0.82 -36.49
N THR A 244 -46.29 -0.40 -37.02
CA THR A 244 -45.51 -1.63 -36.72
C THR A 244 -45.02 -2.37 -37.96
N ASP A 245 -45.12 -1.73 -39.12
CA ASP A 245 -44.56 -2.21 -40.37
C ASP A 245 -43.07 -1.86 -40.50
N GLU A 246 -42.47 -2.19 -41.64
CA GLU A 246 -41.04 -2.10 -41.88
C GLU A 246 -40.49 -0.70 -41.54
N ILE A 247 -41.17 0.38 -41.97
CA ILE A 247 -40.77 1.77 -41.66
C ILE A 247 -40.81 2.05 -40.16
N GLY A 248 -41.88 1.63 -39.46
CA GLY A 248 -42.01 1.84 -38.02
C GLY A 248 -40.96 1.07 -37.22
N MET A 249 -40.67 -0.17 -37.61
CA MET A 249 -39.67 -1.01 -36.96
C MET A 249 -38.25 -0.48 -37.19
N THR A 250 -37.94 0.00 -38.40
CA THR A 250 -36.66 0.65 -38.69
C THR A 250 -36.49 1.94 -37.88
N LEU A 251 -37.53 2.78 -37.76
CA LEU A 251 -37.44 3.99 -36.92
C LEU A 251 -37.14 3.66 -35.46
N ARG A 252 -37.78 2.63 -34.89
CA ARG A 252 -37.50 2.20 -33.50
C ARG A 252 -36.06 1.73 -33.33
N THR A 253 -35.53 1.04 -34.34
CA THR A 253 -34.12 0.61 -34.36
C THR A 253 -33.18 1.83 -34.36
N ILE A 254 -33.47 2.84 -35.20
CA ILE A 254 -32.69 4.09 -35.25
C ILE A 254 -32.77 4.84 -33.91
N ASN A 255 -33.96 4.96 -33.31
CA ASN A 255 -34.13 5.58 -32.00
C ASN A 255 -33.28 4.85 -30.94
N GLN A 256 -33.29 3.52 -30.95
CA GLN A 256 -32.48 2.73 -30.03
C GLN A 256 -30.99 2.98 -30.24
N LEU A 257 -30.52 3.00 -31.48
CA LEU A 257 -29.12 3.27 -31.81
C LEU A 257 -28.69 4.63 -31.26
N GLY A 258 -29.50 5.67 -31.43
CA GLY A 258 -29.20 7.00 -30.88
C GLY A 258 -29.13 7.02 -29.36
N LEU A 259 -30.09 6.40 -28.68
CA LEU A 259 -30.11 6.32 -27.22
C LEU A 259 -28.91 5.52 -26.66
N MET A 260 -28.54 4.41 -27.33
CA MET A 260 -27.37 3.61 -26.96
C MET A 260 -26.06 4.38 -27.17
N PHE A 261 -25.92 5.07 -28.31
CA PHE A 261 -24.72 5.83 -28.63
C PHE A 261 -24.47 6.94 -27.61
N ARG A 262 -25.52 7.70 -27.26
CA ARG A 262 -25.45 8.73 -26.23
C ARG A 262 -25.04 8.16 -24.87
N TRP A 263 -25.70 7.08 -24.43
CA TRP A 263 -25.34 6.45 -23.15
C TRP A 263 -23.86 6.03 -23.14
N LEU A 264 -23.36 5.44 -24.23
CA LEU A 264 -21.97 5.00 -24.33
C LEU A 264 -21.01 6.20 -24.24
N ILE A 265 -21.33 7.31 -24.93
CA ILE A 265 -20.56 8.56 -24.84
C ILE A 265 -20.51 9.10 -23.42
N ASP A 266 -21.66 9.16 -22.73
CA ASP A 266 -21.74 9.66 -21.36
C ASP A 266 -20.95 8.75 -20.39
N ASP A 267 -21.09 7.43 -20.52
CA ASP A 267 -20.39 6.43 -19.70
C ASP A 267 -18.87 6.46 -19.90
N VAL A 268 -18.39 6.53 -21.15
CA VAL A 268 -16.96 6.66 -21.45
C VAL A 268 -16.41 8.00 -20.96
N SER A 269 -17.16 9.10 -21.14
CA SER A 269 -16.75 10.42 -20.65
C SER A 269 -16.53 10.42 -19.13
N GLU A 270 -17.45 9.83 -18.38
CA GLU A 270 -17.35 9.71 -16.92
C GLU A 270 -16.16 8.84 -16.48
N GLN A 271 -15.91 7.72 -17.18
CA GLN A 271 -14.77 6.85 -16.92
C GLN A 271 -13.44 7.57 -17.17
N VAL A 272 -13.33 8.35 -18.26
CA VAL A 272 -12.11 9.11 -18.58
C VAL A 272 -11.83 10.18 -17.52
N LEU A 273 -12.85 10.88 -17.01
CA LEU A 273 -12.69 11.83 -15.90
C LEU A 273 -12.20 11.15 -14.62
N THR A 274 -12.60 9.90 -14.39
CA THR A 274 -12.13 9.11 -13.25
C THR A 274 -10.67 8.70 -13.42
N VAL A 275 -10.28 8.27 -14.62
CA VAL A 275 -8.87 7.98 -14.96
C VAL A 275 -8.00 9.23 -14.80
N GLN A 276 -8.46 10.40 -15.25
CA GLN A 276 -7.73 11.65 -15.13
C GLN A 276 -7.49 12.05 -13.67
N ARG A 277 -8.49 11.87 -12.78
CA ARG A 277 -8.32 12.07 -11.34
C ARG A 277 -7.26 11.13 -10.75
N ALA A 278 -7.32 9.84 -11.09
CA ALA A 278 -6.35 8.86 -10.62
C ALA A 278 -4.92 9.18 -11.09
N ILE A 279 -4.74 9.64 -12.33
CA ILE A 279 -3.43 10.06 -12.85
C ILE A 279 -2.86 11.26 -12.07
N ASN A 280 -3.70 12.24 -11.73
CA ASN A 280 -3.27 13.37 -10.91
C ASN A 280 -2.84 12.94 -9.50
N GLU A 281 -3.56 12.00 -8.89
CA GLU A 281 -3.17 11.41 -7.59
C GLU A 281 -1.84 10.66 -7.69
N ILE A 282 -1.62 9.89 -8.76
CA ILE A 282 -0.34 9.20 -9.00
C ILE A 282 0.78 10.22 -9.17
N ALA A 283 0.59 11.27 -9.98
CA ALA A 283 1.59 12.31 -10.19
C ALA A 283 1.97 13.02 -8.88
N GLN A 284 0.99 13.32 -8.03
CA GLN A 284 1.23 13.91 -6.71
C GLN A 284 1.98 12.93 -5.79
N GLY A 285 1.59 11.66 -5.76
CA GLY A 285 2.27 10.62 -4.99
C GLY A 285 3.72 10.40 -5.45
N ASN A 286 3.97 10.53 -6.76
CA ASN A 286 5.30 10.41 -7.34
C ASN A 286 6.22 11.58 -6.94
N ASN A 287 5.68 12.81 -6.87
CA ASN A 287 6.41 13.97 -6.36
C ASN A 287 6.78 13.82 -4.88
N ASP A 288 5.86 13.30 -4.04
CA ASP A 288 6.16 13.00 -2.63
C ASP A 288 7.25 11.93 -2.51
N LEU A 289 7.17 10.87 -3.30
CA LEU A 289 8.18 9.82 -3.33
C LEU A 289 9.56 10.37 -3.76
N SER A 290 9.60 11.28 -4.73
CA SER A 290 10.83 11.97 -5.14
C SER A 290 11.46 12.72 -3.97
N ALA A 291 10.69 13.57 -3.28
CA ALA A 291 11.18 14.35 -2.15
C ALA A 291 11.68 13.46 -1.00
N ARG A 292 10.96 12.38 -0.70
CA ARG A 292 11.37 11.39 0.31
C ARG A 292 12.63 10.63 -0.09
N THR A 293 12.81 10.34 -1.38
CA THR A 293 14.01 9.67 -1.91
C THR A 293 15.24 10.58 -1.81
N GLU A 294 15.10 11.87 -2.13
CA GLU A 294 16.16 12.87 -1.95
C GLU A 294 16.56 13.03 -0.47
N GLN A 295 15.58 13.07 0.43
CA GLN A 295 15.83 13.12 1.87
C GLN A 295 16.50 11.84 2.38
N ALA A 296 16.09 10.68 1.87
CA ALA A 296 16.72 9.40 2.19
C ALA A 296 18.18 9.37 1.72
N ALA A 297 18.48 9.85 0.51
CA ALA A 297 19.84 9.96 -0.01
C ALA A 297 20.74 10.80 0.90
N THR A 298 20.24 11.96 1.34
CA THR A 298 20.97 12.83 2.28
C THR A 298 21.23 12.12 3.61
N SER A 299 20.24 11.38 4.12
CA SER A 299 20.33 10.65 5.40
C SER A 299 21.32 9.47 5.31
N VAL A 300 21.33 8.75 4.18
CA VAL A 300 22.28 7.66 3.89
C VAL A 300 23.70 8.21 3.81
N GLN A 301 23.93 9.34 3.13
CA GLN A 301 25.24 10.00 3.08
C GLN A 301 25.75 10.41 4.47
N GLN A 302 24.88 11.00 5.30
CA GLN A 302 25.26 11.38 6.67
C GLN A 302 25.56 10.17 7.55
N THR A 303 24.81 9.07 7.36
CA THR A 303 25.04 7.80 8.07
C THR A 303 26.37 7.19 7.64
N ALA A 304 26.67 7.16 6.34
CA ALA A 304 27.94 6.68 5.81
C ALA A 304 29.14 7.46 6.37
N ALA A 305 29.04 8.80 6.43
CA ALA A 305 30.07 9.64 7.05
C ALA A 305 30.28 9.32 8.54
N SER A 306 29.18 9.08 9.27
CA SER A 306 29.23 8.67 10.68
C SER A 306 29.85 7.28 10.87
N MET A 307 29.57 6.35 9.95
CA MET A 307 30.18 5.01 9.94
C MET A 307 31.67 5.04 9.66
N ALA A 308 32.12 5.89 8.73
CA ALA A 308 33.54 6.09 8.48
C ALA A 308 34.27 6.60 9.74
N GLN A 309 33.68 7.57 10.44
CA GLN A 309 34.23 8.08 11.71
C GLN A 309 34.22 7.01 12.82
N MET A 310 33.16 6.22 12.92
CA MET A 310 33.06 5.13 13.90
C MET A 310 34.10 4.05 13.64
N THR A 311 34.29 3.66 12.38
CA THR A 311 35.32 2.71 11.94
C THR A 311 36.72 3.19 12.34
N ALA A 312 37.03 4.46 12.08
CA ALA A 312 38.30 5.05 12.48
C ALA A 312 38.50 5.03 14.01
N THR A 313 37.45 5.34 14.77
CA THR A 313 37.50 5.35 16.25
C THR A 313 37.71 3.94 16.81
N VAL A 314 36.98 2.94 16.31
CA VAL A 314 37.12 1.53 16.70
C VAL A 314 38.51 1.00 16.34
N SER A 315 39.06 1.39 15.19
CA SER A 315 40.44 1.04 14.82
C SER A 315 41.46 1.63 15.79
N SER A 316 41.32 2.92 16.12
CA SER A 316 42.19 3.61 17.10
C SER A 316 42.11 2.98 18.49
N ASN A 317 40.91 2.60 18.95
CA ASN A 317 40.72 1.91 20.23
C ASN A 317 41.44 0.55 20.26
N ALA A 318 41.41 -0.20 19.17
CA ALA A 318 42.08 -1.50 19.08
C ALA A 318 43.61 -1.35 19.17
N GLU A 319 44.17 -0.35 18.47
CA GLU A 319 45.59 -0.02 18.56
C GLU A 319 45.98 0.43 19.98
N THR A 320 45.17 1.31 20.57
CA THR A 320 45.38 1.82 21.94
C THR A 320 45.32 0.70 22.97
N ALA A 321 44.37 -0.22 22.86
CA ALA A 321 44.29 -1.39 23.74
C ALA A 321 45.53 -2.29 23.59
N THR A 322 45.99 -2.52 22.36
CA THR A 322 47.21 -3.28 22.09
C THR A 322 48.45 -2.63 22.71
N GLN A 323 48.57 -1.30 22.59
CA GLN A 323 49.66 -0.54 23.18
C GLN A 323 49.61 -0.54 24.71
N ALA A 324 48.42 -0.35 25.30
CA ALA A 324 48.21 -0.41 26.73
C ALA A 324 48.58 -1.80 27.30
N ASN A 325 48.23 -2.88 26.60
CA ASN A 325 48.57 -4.24 27.03
C ASN A 325 50.09 -4.44 27.12
N ARG A 326 50.83 -3.98 26.10
CA ARG A 326 52.32 -4.03 26.11
C ARG A 326 52.92 -3.20 27.23
N LEU A 327 52.34 -2.04 27.52
CA LEU A 327 52.81 -1.17 28.61
C LEU A 327 52.58 -1.83 29.98
N SER A 328 51.41 -2.43 30.18
CA SER A 328 51.07 -3.19 31.39
C SER A 328 52.00 -4.38 31.58
N GLU A 329 52.28 -5.16 30.52
CA GLU A 329 53.22 -6.27 30.56
C GLU A 329 54.63 -5.80 30.98
N SER A 330 55.12 -4.71 30.38
CA SER A 330 56.41 -4.12 30.76
C SER A 330 56.44 -3.62 32.22
N ALA A 331 55.34 -3.04 32.71
CA ALA A 331 55.23 -2.56 34.09
C ALA A 331 55.21 -3.73 35.09
N SER A 332 54.49 -4.82 34.77
CA SER A 332 54.49 -6.05 35.57
C SER A 332 55.90 -6.63 35.68
N HIS A 333 56.60 -6.72 34.55
CA HIS A 333 57.95 -7.26 34.50
C HIS A 333 58.95 -6.38 35.29
N ALA A 334 58.77 -5.06 35.29
CA ALA A 334 59.57 -4.14 36.09
C ALA A 334 59.30 -4.31 37.59
N ALA A 335 58.04 -4.45 38.00
CA ALA A 335 57.65 -4.67 39.38
C ALA A 335 58.14 -6.03 39.91
N GLU A 336 58.07 -7.10 39.11
CA GLU A 336 58.61 -8.41 39.47
C GLU A 336 60.12 -8.38 39.73
N ARG A 337 60.89 -7.68 38.88
CA ARG A 337 62.32 -7.46 39.13
C ARG A 337 62.56 -6.61 40.38
N GLY A 338 61.72 -5.60 40.62
CA GLY A 338 61.78 -4.78 41.84
C GLY A 338 61.55 -5.63 43.10
N GLY A 339 60.54 -6.49 43.10
CA GLY A 339 60.28 -7.43 44.18
C GLY A 339 61.44 -8.42 44.39
N GLN A 340 62.09 -8.88 43.32
CA GLN A 340 63.27 -9.74 43.42
C GLN A 340 64.46 -9.02 44.09
N ALA A 341 64.75 -7.78 43.69
CA ALA A 341 65.81 -6.99 44.31
C ALA A 341 65.53 -6.73 45.80
N VAL A 342 64.27 -6.48 46.17
CA VAL A 342 63.88 -6.31 47.58
C VAL A 342 64.08 -7.60 48.38
N ARG A 343 63.72 -8.76 47.82
CA ARG A 343 63.97 -10.07 48.47
C ARG A 343 65.46 -10.33 48.74
N GLU A 344 66.33 -9.93 47.80
CA GLU A 344 67.78 -10.02 47.97
C GLU A 344 68.30 -9.12 49.09
N VAL A 345 67.77 -7.89 49.21
CA VAL A 345 68.10 -6.98 50.32
C VAL A 345 67.63 -7.55 51.66
N VAL A 346 66.43 -8.13 51.75
CA VAL A 346 65.94 -8.78 52.98
C VAL A 346 66.85 -9.95 53.39
N SER A 347 67.29 -10.78 52.43
CA SER A 347 68.27 -11.84 52.69
C SER A 347 69.57 -11.29 53.27
N THR A 348 70.09 -10.23 52.67
CA THR A 348 71.34 -9.57 53.12
C THR A 348 71.19 -8.99 54.53
N MET A 349 70.03 -8.38 54.87
CA MET A 349 69.76 -7.90 56.22
C MET A 349 69.71 -9.04 57.25
N GLY A 350 69.19 -10.21 56.86
CA GLY A 350 69.22 -11.43 57.67
C GLY A 350 70.66 -11.88 57.98
N GLU A 351 71.52 -11.90 56.97
CA GLU A 351 72.95 -12.23 57.13
C GLU A 351 73.69 -11.22 58.02
N ILE A 352 73.43 -9.92 57.87
CA ILE A 352 74.00 -8.85 58.71
C ILE A 352 73.53 -9.02 60.17
N THR A 353 72.27 -9.39 60.39
CA THR A 353 71.72 -9.64 61.72
C THR A 353 72.39 -10.83 62.39
N GLU A 354 72.59 -11.94 61.65
CA GLU A 354 73.31 -13.11 62.17
C GLU A 354 74.77 -12.76 62.51
N SER A 355 75.47 -12.06 61.61
CA SER A 355 76.84 -11.60 61.82
C SER A 355 76.97 -10.70 63.05
N SER A 356 76.06 -9.74 63.22
CA SER A 356 76.02 -8.83 64.37
C SER A 356 75.78 -9.58 65.69
N ARG A 357 74.95 -10.63 65.67
CA ARG A 357 74.70 -11.49 66.83
C ARG A 357 75.96 -12.26 67.24
N ARG A 358 76.69 -12.84 66.28
CA ARG A 358 77.99 -13.48 66.55
C ARG A 358 79.01 -12.50 67.12
N ILE A 359 79.09 -11.28 66.60
CA ILE A 359 79.96 -10.25 67.17
C ILE A 359 79.58 -9.96 68.63
N SER A 360 78.28 -9.79 68.92
CA SER A 360 77.79 -9.56 70.29
C SER A 360 78.21 -10.68 71.26
N GLU A 361 78.15 -11.94 70.81
CA GLU A 361 78.61 -13.11 71.58
C GLU A 361 80.12 -13.06 71.85
N ILE A 362 80.93 -12.75 70.83
CA ILE A 362 82.39 -12.60 70.96
C ILE A 362 82.75 -11.48 71.94
N ILE A 363 82.07 -10.33 71.84
CA ILE A 363 82.28 -9.21 72.76
C ILE A 363 81.90 -9.59 74.20
N GLY A 364 80.86 -10.42 74.39
CA GLY A 364 80.53 -11.00 75.69
C GLY A 364 81.66 -11.86 76.28
N VAL A 365 82.34 -12.67 75.44
CA VAL A 365 83.52 -13.43 75.86
C VAL A 365 84.68 -12.50 76.22
N ILE A 366 84.94 -11.45 75.44
CA ILE A 366 86.01 -10.47 75.70
C ILE A 366 85.78 -9.73 77.03
N ASP A 367 84.54 -9.31 77.30
CA ASP A 367 84.17 -8.70 78.60
C ASP A 367 84.42 -9.68 79.77
N GLY A 368 84.09 -10.96 79.57
CA GLY A 368 84.42 -12.04 80.51
C GLY A 368 85.93 -12.20 80.76
N ILE A 369 86.74 -12.18 79.70
CA ILE A 369 88.22 -12.24 79.80
C ILE A 369 88.76 -11.01 80.52
N ALA A 370 88.26 -9.82 80.21
CA ALA A 370 88.66 -8.57 80.87
C ALA A 370 88.33 -8.61 82.37
N PHE A 371 87.14 -9.10 82.75
CA PHE A 371 86.77 -9.29 84.15
C PHE A 371 87.69 -10.29 84.86
N GLN A 372 87.95 -11.46 84.27
CA GLN A 372 88.89 -12.44 84.83
C GLN A 372 90.28 -11.84 85.00
N THR A 373 90.79 -11.11 84.00
CA THR A 373 92.10 -10.44 84.04
C THR A 373 92.17 -9.38 85.14
N ASN A 374 91.09 -8.62 85.36
CA ASN A 374 90.97 -7.65 86.44
C ASN A 374 91.06 -8.32 87.83
N ILE A 375 90.40 -9.48 88.01
CA ILE A 375 90.47 -10.26 89.26
C ILE A 375 91.87 -10.86 89.46
N LEU A 376 92.49 -11.43 88.42
CA LEU A 376 93.86 -11.94 88.47
C LEU A 376 94.87 -10.83 88.83
N ALA A 377 94.73 -9.66 88.23
CA ALA A 377 95.59 -8.50 88.48
C ALA A 377 95.39 -7.95 89.90
N LEU A 378 94.15 -7.91 90.42
CA LEU A 378 93.88 -7.58 91.82
C LEU A 378 94.55 -8.58 92.78
N ASN A 379 94.40 -9.89 92.52
CA ASN A 379 95.05 -10.93 93.34
C ASN A 379 96.58 -10.79 93.32
N ALA A 380 97.17 -10.52 92.15
CA ALA A 380 98.60 -10.27 92.00
C ALA A 380 99.06 -8.99 92.73
N ALA A 381 98.28 -7.92 92.70
CA ALA A 381 98.57 -6.68 93.42
C ALA A 381 98.53 -6.88 94.95
N VAL A 382 97.58 -7.69 95.45
CA VAL A 382 97.48 -8.07 96.87
C VAL A 382 98.68 -8.90 97.31
N GLU A 383 99.08 -9.91 96.52
CA GLU A 383 100.25 -10.74 96.86
C GLU A 383 101.57 -9.95 96.77
N ALA A 384 101.67 -9.02 95.81
CA ALA A 384 102.81 -8.09 95.71
C ALA A 384 102.89 -7.13 96.90
N ALA A 385 101.75 -6.63 97.41
CA ALA A 385 101.71 -5.83 98.64
C ALA A 385 102.13 -6.64 99.89
N ARG A 386 101.81 -7.94 99.89
CA ARG A 386 102.19 -8.88 100.96
C ARG A 386 103.70 -9.16 101.03
N ALA A 387 104.40 -9.06 99.89
CA ALA A 387 105.85 -9.25 99.78
C ALA A 387 106.70 -8.01 100.17
N GLY A 388 106.07 -6.89 100.56
CA GLY A 388 106.77 -5.68 101.03
C GLY A 388 107.64 -5.02 99.96
N GLU A 389 108.84 -4.55 100.33
CA GLU A 389 109.74 -3.80 99.42
C GLU A 389 110.18 -4.63 98.18
N GLN A 390 110.26 -5.96 98.29
CA GLN A 390 110.62 -6.84 97.17
C GLN A 390 109.49 -6.98 96.13
N GLY A 391 108.26 -6.64 96.48
CA GLY A 391 107.07 -6.75 95.62
C GLY A 391 106.73 -5.48 94.84
N ARG A 392 107.41 -4.35 95.06
CA ARG A 392 107.04 -3.03 94.47
C ARG A 392 106.98 -3.06 92.94
N GLY A 393 107.94 -3.70 92.27
CA GLY A 393 107.93 -3.84 90.81
C GLY A 393 106.72 -4.63 90.29
N PHE A 394 106.39 -5.73 90.96
CA PHE A 394 105.22 -6.56 90.63
C PHE A 394 103.90 -5.85 90.91
N ALA A 395 103.81 -5.06 91.98
CA ALA A 395 102.61 -4.29 92.32
C ALA A 395 102.29 -3.23 91.25
N VAL A 396 103.31 -2.57 90.68
CA VAL A 396 103.13 -1.61 89.58
C VAL A 396 102.63 -2.31 88.31
N VAL A 397 103.23 -3.45 87.94
CA VAL A 397 102.80 -4.24 86.78
C VAL A 397 101.37 -4.75 86.97
N ALA A 398 101.03 -5.24 88.16
CA ALA A 398 99.67 -5.68 88.48
C ALA A 398 98.65 -4.53 88.41
N GLY A 399 99.03 -3.32 88.86
CA GLY A 399 98.22 -2.11 88.69
C GLY A 399 97.98 -1.73 87.22
N GLU A 400 99.01 -1.82 86.39
CA GLU A 400 98.92 -1.52 84.95
C GLU A 400 98.06 -2.56 84.20
N VAL A 401 98.25 -3.86 84.50
CA VAL A 401 97.41 -4.95 83.96
C VAL A 401 95.95 -4.76 84.38
N ARG A 402 95.72 -4.34 85.62
CA ARG A 402 94.36 -4.04 86.12
C ARG A 402 93.73 -2.86 85.39
N ALA A 403 94.48 -1.77 85.19
CA ALA A 403 94.02 -0.62 84.43
C ALA A 403 93.71 -0.98 82.97
N LEU A 404 94.54 -1.82 82.33
CA LEU A 404 94.31 -2.34 80.98
C LEU A 404 93.07 -3.24 80.90
N ALA A 405 92.85 -4.10 81.90
CA ALA A 405 91.67 -4.94 81.99
C ALA A 405 90.39 -4.10 82.12
N GLN A 406 90.40 -3.06 82.97
CA GLN A 406 89.27 -2.14 83.12
C GLN A 406 89.01 -1.34 81.82
N ARG A 407 90.07 -0.89 81.13
CA ARG A 407 89.94 -0.25 79.80
C ARG A 407 89.35 -1.20 78.76
N SER A 408 89.75 -2.48 78.78
CA SER A 408 89.24 -3.50 77.87
C SER A 408 87.75 -3.81 78.11
N ALA A 409 87.33 -3.90 79.37
CA ALA A 409 85.92 -4.07 79.75
C ALA A 409 85.06 -2.87 79.30
N ASN A 410 85.56 -1.63 79.51
CA ASN A 410 84.86 -0.44 79.06
C ASN A 410 84.72 -0.41 77.52
N ALA A 411 85.79 -0.73 76.79
CA ALA A 411 85.75 -0.81 75.32
C ALA A 411 84.79 -1.92 74.83
N ALA A 412 84.81 -3.09 75.47
CA ALA A 412 83.86 -4.17 75.16
C ALA A 412 82.41 -3.73 75.38
N LYS A 413 82.11 -3.00 76.46
CA LYS A 413 80.78 -2.45 76.74
C LYS A 413 80.32 -1.41 75.71
N GLU A 414 81.22 -0.54 75.27
CA GLU A 414 80.95 0.41 74.18
C GLU A 414 80.65 -0.31 72.86
N ILE A 415 81.47 -1.30 72.47
CA ILE A 415 81.22 -2.10 71.27
C ILE A 415 79.89 -2.85 71.38
N LYS A 416 79.58 -3.44 72.53
CA LYS A 416 78.30 -4.13 72.76
C LYS A 416 77.10 -3.19 72.56
N THR A 417 77.22 -1.95 73.02
CA THR A 417 76.18 -0.92 72.83
C THR A 417 76.02 -0.54 71.36
N LEU A 418 77.13 -0.34 70.62
CA LEU A 418 77.11 -0.04 69.19
C LEU A 418 76.54 -1.19 68.35
N ILE A 419 76.88 -2.43 68.69
CA ILE A 419 76.35 -3.62 68.02
C ILE A 419 74.86 -3.78 68.32
N GLY A 420 74.42 -3.56 69.56
CA GLY A 420 72.99 -3.52 69.92
C GLY A 420 72.20 -2.50 69.09
N ALA A 421 72.71 -1.27 68.99
CA ALA A 421 72.10 -0.23 68.15
C ALA A 421 72.12 -0.58 66.64
N SER A 422 73.15 -1.31 66.18
CA SER A 422 73.22 -1.77 64.79
C SER A 422 72.18 -2.84 64.49
N VAL A 423 71.98 -3.79 65.40
CA VAL A 423 70.93 -4.82 65.29
C VAL A 423 69.54 -4.18 65.22
N GLU A 424 69.23 -3.22 66.10
CA GLU A 424 67.94 -2.50 66.05
C GLU A 424 67.72 -1.78 64.73
N ARG A 425 68.75 -1.11 64.18
CA ARG A 425 68.63 -0.42 62.88
C ARG A 425 68.46 -1.38 61.72
N VAL A 426 69.16 -2.52 61.74
CA VAL A 426 69.02 -3.55 60.70
C VAL A 426 67.64 -4.19 60.75
N ASP A 427 67.11 -4.47 61.94
CA ASP A 427 65.78 -5.05 62.12
C ASP A 427 64.67 -4.08 61.65
N SER A 428 64.78 -2.79 62.01
CA SER A 428 63.89 -1.74 61.47
C SER A 428 64.01 -1.58 59.95
N GLY A 429 65.23 -1.68 59.42
CA GLY A 429 65.50 -1.71 57.99
C GLY A 429 64.79 -2.89 57.33
N ALA A 430 64.97 -4.10 57.86
CA ALA A 430 64.36 -5.34 57.38
C ALA A 430 62.83 -5.24 57.31
N GLN A 431 62.18 -4.70 58.33
CA GLN A 431 60.73 -4.45 58.32
C GLN A 431 60.29 -3.48 57.22
N THR A 432 61.08 -2.43 56.97
CA THR A 432 60.78 -1.43 55.93
C THR A 432 60.91 -2.04 54.53
N VAL A 433 61.94 -2.83 54.26
CA VAL A 433 62.10 -3.52 52.97
C VAL A 433 61.08 -4.65 52.79
N ASP A 434 60.71 -5.38 53.84
CA ASP A 434 59.62 -6.37 53.77
C ASP A 434 58.29 -5.71 53.36
N CYS A 435 57.97 -4.56 53.96
CA CYS A 435 56.82 -3.76 53.57
C CYS A 435 56.91 -3.32 52.09
N ALA A 436 58.08 -2.85 51.64
CA ALA A 436 58.29 -2.51 50.23
C ALA A 436 58.12 -3.73 49.29
N GLY A 437 58.51 -4.92 49.73
CA GLY A 437 58.34 -6.17 49.00
C GLY A 437 56.86 -6.52 48.81
N ARG A 438 56.07 -6.44 49.89
CA ARG A 438 54.60 -6.63 49.83
C ARG A 438 53.94 -5.62 48.89
N THR A 439 54.35 -4.35 48.92
CA THR A 439 53.84 -3.33 47.99
C THR A 439 54.15 -3.67 46.53
N MET A 440 55.31 -4.27 46.24
CA MET A 440 55.63 -4.72 44.88
C MET A 440 54.74 -5.88 44.43
N ASP A 441 54.45 -6.84 45.32
CA ASP A 441 53.52 -7.93 45.02
C ASP A 441 52.09 -7.42 44.75
N GLU A 442 51.64 -6.40 45.52
CA GLU A 442 50.36 -5.71 45.27
C GLU A 442 50.33 -5.00 43.91
N ILE A 443 51.41 -4.31 43.53
CA ILE A 443 51.53 -3.67 42.20
C ILE A 443 51.42 -4.72 41.08
N VAL A 444 52.14 -5.85 41.19
CA VAL A 444 52.04 -6.93 40.20
C VAL A 444 50.61 -7.44 40.09
N SER A 445 49.92 -7.65 41.22
CA SER A 445 48.51 -8.07 41.21
C SER A 445 47.59 -7.05 40.55
N GLN A 446 47.80 -5.74 40.78
CA GLN A 446 46.98 -4.69 40.16
C GLN A 446 47.23 -4.59 38.66
N VAL A 447 48.50 -4.67 38.21
CA VAL A 447 48.85 -4.59 36.78
C VAL A 447 48.31 -5.80 36.01
N LYS A 448 48.28 -7.00 36.62
CA LYS A 448 47.59 -8.16 36.03
C LYS A 448 46.11 -7.88 35.80
N ARG A 449 45.42 -7.32 36.79
CA ARG A 449 44.01 -6.96 36.68
C ARG A 449 43.74 -5.88 35.62
N VAL A 450 44.66 -4.92 35.46
CA VAL A 450 44.60 -3.94 34.35
C VAL A 450 44.78 -4.64 32.99
N SER A 451 45.67 -5.62 32.90
CA SER A 451 45.88 -6.40 31.67
C SER A 451 44.63 -7.21 31.29
N ASP A 452 43.96 -7.82 32.27
CA ASP A 452 42.68 -8.52 32.05
C ASP A 452 41.59 -7.58 31.48
N LEU A 453 41.46 -6.37 32.05
CA LEU A 453 40.51 -5.36 31.55
C LEU A 453 40.85 -4.90 30.12
N ILE A 454 42.14 -4.76 29.80
CA ILE A 454 42.57 -4.41 28.45
C ILE A 454 42.26 -5.54 27.45
N ALA A 455 42.40 -6.79 27.87
CA ALA A 455 42.02 -7.94 27.06
C ALA A 455 40.50 -7.96 26.77
N GLU A 456 39.66 -7.66 27.77
CA GLU A 456 38.22 -7.48 27.58
C GLU A 456 37.89 -6.33 26.62
N ILE A 457 38.56 -5.18 26.75
CA ILE A 457 38.40 -4.04 25.82
C ILE A 457 38.79 -4.45 24.40
N SER A 458 39.89 -5.20 24.23
CA SER A 458 40.34 -5.67 22.92
C SER A 458 39.32 -6.61 22.27
N ALA A 459 38.78 -7.56 23.04
CA ALA A 459 37.72 -8.46 22.58
C ALA A 459 36.45 -7.69 22.17
N SER A 460 35.97 -6.78 23.02
CA SER A 460 34.80 -5.95 22.74
C SER A 460 35.02 -5.04 21.52
N THR A 461 36.22 -4.48 21.35
CA THR A 461 36.56 -3.65 20.18
C THR A 461 36.57 -4.48 18.89
N SER A 462 36.99 -5.75 18.96
CA SER A 462 36.91 -6.67 17.82
C SER A 462 35.47 -6.97 17.42
N GLU A 463 34.58 -7.20 18.39
CA GLU A 463 33.15 -7.36 18.12
C GLU A 463 32.51 -6.09 17.56
N GLN A 464 32.84 -4.91 18.11
CA GLN A 464 32.39 -3.63 17.58
C GLN A 464 32.81 -3.43 16.13
N ARG A 465 34.05 -3.80 15.77
CA ARG A 465 34.53 -3.71 14.38
C ARG A 465 33.69 -4.57 13.43
N ALA A 466 33.36 -5.79 13.82
CA ALA A 466 32.48 -6.66 13.03
C ALA A 466 31.06 -6.08 12.92
N GLY A 467 30.52 -5.53 14.01
CA GLY A 467 29.22 -4.86 14.02
C GLY A 467 29.17 -3.63 13.10
N VAL A 468 30.20 -2.78 13.14
CA VAL A 468 30.30 -1.60 12.26
C VAL A 468 30.37 -2.02 10.79
N ALA A 469 31.16 -3.04 10.45
CA ALA A 469 31.23 -3.56 9.08
C ALA A 469 29.87 -4.05 8.57
N GLN A 470 29.10 -4.74 9.40
CA GLN A 470 27.75 -5.18 9.02
C GLN A 470 26.79 -4.00 8.79
N VAL A 471 26.90 -2.93 9.59
CA VAL A 471 26.07 -1.75 9.36
C VAL A 471 26.51 -0.98 8.11
N ASP A 472 27.81 -0.94 7.82
CA ASP A 472 28.34 -0.33 6.59
C ASP A 472 27.76 -1.01 5.33
N ASP A 473 27.75 -2.35 5.28
CA ASP A 473 27.09 -3.12 4.22
C ASP A 473 25.60 -2.78 4.09
N ALA A 474 24.89 -2.62 5.21
CA ALA A 474 23.48 -2.24 5.21
C ALA A 474 23.25 -0.82 4.67
N VAL A 475 24.15 0.12 4.96
CA VAL A 475 24.11 1.49 4.42
C VAL A 475 24.36 1.49 2.91
N VAL A 476 25.30 0.69 2.42
CA VAL A 476 25.54 0.49 0.97
C VAL A 476 24.31 -0.10 0.29
N HIS A 477 23.61 -1.04 0.94
CA HIS A 477 22.37 -1.58 0.40
C HIS A 477 21.24 -0.53 0.33
N LEU A 478 21.11 0.31 1.37
CA LEU A 478 20.15 1.42 1.38
C LEU A 478 20.45 2.46 0.30
N ASP A 479 21.73 2.75 0.02
CA ASP A 479 22.13 3.65 -1.06
C ASP A 479 21.65 3.11 -2.43
N ASN A 480 21.88 1.82 -2.69
CA ASN A 480 21.42 1.17 -3.93
C ASN A 480 19.90 1.23 -4.09
N ILE A 481 19.14 0.95 -3.03
CA ILE A 481 17.67 1.06 -3.05
C ILE A 481 17.24 2.50 -3.30
N THR A 482 17.92 3.47 -2.69
CA THR A 482 17.62 4.90 -2.88
C THR A 482 17.82 5.33 -4.33
N GLN A 483 18.90 4.88 -4.97
CA GLN A 483 19.14 5.11 -6.40
C GLN A 483 18.09 4.43 -7.29
N GLN A 484 17.70 3.19 -6.98
CA GLN A 484 16.62 2.50 -7.70
C GLN A 484 15.27 3.23 -7.55
N ASN A 485 14.96 3.73 -6.36
CA ASN A 485 13.75 4.51 -6.13
C ASN A 485 13.75 5.79 -6.97
N ALA A 486 14.89 6.47 -7.10
CA ALA A 486 15.00 7.65 -7.95
C ALA A 486 14.70 7.32 -9.42
N ALA A 487 15.26 6.21 -9.93
CA ALA A 487 14.96 5.74 -11.30
C ALA A 487 13.47 5.37 -11.48
N LEU A 488 12.87 4.70 -10.50
CA LEU A 488 11.44 4.34 -10.52
C LEU A 488 10.54 5.58 -10.48
N VAL A 489 10.93 6.62 -9.74
CA VAL A 489 10.21 7.90 -9.73
C VAL A 489 10.23 8.54 -11.11
N GLU A 490 11.37 8.54 -11.81
CA GLU A 490 11.44 9.06 -13.17
C GLU A 490 10.57 8.25 -14.16
N GLU A 491 10.63 6.91 -14.09
CA GLU A 491 9.84 6.03 -14.94
C GLU A 491 8.32 6.22 -14.69
N SER A 492 7.92 6.29 -13.42
CA SER A 492 6.54 6.52 -13.00
C SER A 492 6.02 7.90 -13.43
N ALA A 493 6.87 8.94 -13.39
CA ALA A 493 6.52 10.26 -13.91
C ALA A 493 6.24 10.20 -15.42
N ALA A 494 7.12 9.54 -16.19
CA ALA A 494 6.96 9.39 -17.63
C ALA A 494 5.69 8.58 -17.99
N ALA A 495 5.42 7.50 -17.27
CA ALA A 495 4.21 6.68 -17.46
C ALA A 495 2.94 7.47 -17.14
N SER A 496 2.94 8.23 -16.04
CA SER A 496 1.80 9.08 -15.64
C SER A 496 1.50 10.16 -16.68
N GLU A 497 2.54 10.78 -17.23
CA GLU A 497 2.41 11.78 -18.30
C GLU A 497 1.86 11.15 -19.58
N SER A 498 2.31 9.96 -19.97
CA SER A 498 1.75 9.24 -21.13
C SER A 498 0.26 8.91 -20.94
N LEU A 499 -0.12 8.43 -19.75
CA LEU A 499 -1.52 8.16 -19.42
C LEU A 499 -2.37 9.45 -19.44
N ARG A 500 -1.82 10.58 -18.98
CA ARG A 500 -2.49 11.89 -19.03
C ARG A 500 -2.78 12.32 -20.47
N GLN A 501 -1.82 12.11 -21.38
CA GLN A 501 -1.99 12.41 -22.80
C GLN A 501 -3.05 11.49 -23.42
N GLN A 502 -3.04 10.19 -23.11
CA GLN A 502 -4.05 9.25 -23.59
C GLN A 502 -5.47 9.59 -23.10
N ALA A 503 -5.61 9.97 -21.82
CA ALA A 503 -6.88 10.41 -21.27
C ALA A 503 -7.39 11.68 -21.98
N THR A 504 -6.51 12.65 -22.24
CA THR A 504 -6.85 13.88 -22.98
C THR A 504 -7.33 13.55 -24.40
N MET A 505 -6.61 12.68 -25.13
CA MET A 505 -7.01 12.24 -26.47
C MET A 505 -8.39 11.56 -26.47
N LEU A 506 -8.72 10.79 -25.43
CA LEU A 506 -10.05 10.18 -25.28
C LEU A 506 -11.13 11.24 -25.02
N VAL A 507 -10.86 12.24 -24.18
CA VAL A 507 -11.80 13.37 -23.97
C VAL A 507 -12.06 14.09 -25.29
N ASP A 508 -11.01 14.42 -26.05
CA ASP A 508 -11.12 15.13 -27.32
C ASP A 508 -11.91 14.31 -28.35
N ALA A 509 -11.63 13.00 -28.45
CA ALA A 509 -12.32 12.10 -29.36
C ALA A 509 -13.81 11.95 -29.04
N VAL A 510 -14.17 11.89 -27.75
CA VAL A 510 -15.57 11.82 -27.30
C VAL A 510 -16.26 13.18 -27.47
N GLY A 511 -15.53 14.28 -27.31
CA GLY A 511 -16.03 15.66 -27.47
C GLY A 511 -16.58 15.98 -28.87
N VAL A 512 -16.07 15.31 -29.92
CA VAL A 512 -16.58 15.47 -31.30
C VAL A 512 -18.05 15.06 -31.44
N PHE A 513 -18.52 14.14 -30.59
CA PHE A 513 -19.87 13.57 -30.68
C PHE A 513 -20.85 14.17 -29.67
N ARG A 514 -20.43 15.18 -28.91
CA ARG A 514 -21.19 15.77 -27.81
C ARG A 514 -22.02 16.98 -28.19
#